data_AF-A0A098EDB2-F1
#
_entry.id   AF-A0A098EDB2-F1
#
_cell.length_a   1.000
_cell.length_b   1.000
_cell.length_c   1.000
_cell.angle_alpha   90.00
_cell.angle_beta   90.00
_cell.angle_gamma   90.00
#
_symmetry.space_group_name_H-M   'P 1'
#
loop_
_entity.id
_entity.type
_entity.pdbx_description
1 polymer ?
#
loop_
_entity_poly.entity_id
_entity_poly.type
_entity_poly.pdbx_seq_one_letter_code
_entity_poly.pdbx_strand_id
1 'polypeptide(L)'
;MGLTKKLFLIAVTIIVLGICLFLAANYLNPNQIFEGKNGGIITDYVTTVHDGDTIRTQNLSESIRVLHIDTPEIPPAGNDYYGIEARDFLKSEILKKNIKLKCKGKDKYNRNLCEIYPMDADTDDIKESYDYQMVKNGYACPFMTENKEIKNAGIEARNKKNRHFF
;
A
#
# COMPACT_ATOMS: atom_id res chain seq x y z
N MET A 1 49.09 -30.42 21.80
CA MET A 1 48.74 -30.10 20.39
C MET A 1 49.74 -29.09 19.85
N GLY A 2 50.47 -29.40 18.78
CA GLY A 2 51.53 -28.55 18.24
C GLY A 2 51.03 -27.18 17.75
N LEU A 3 51.90 -26.16 17.78
CA LEU A 3 51.59 -24.79 17.38
C LEU A 3 50.96 -24.70 15.98
N THR A 4 51.43 -25.52 15.04
CA THR A 4 50.89 -25.65 13.67
C THR A 4 49.44 -26.13 13.64
N LYS A 5 49.07 -27.08 14.50
CA LYS A 5 47.68 -27.57 14.62
C LYS A 5 46.76 -26.50 15.23
N LYS A 6 47.26 -25.66 16.15
CA LYS A 6 46.48 -24.53 16.71
C LYS A 6 46.24 -23.44 15.66
N LEU A 7 47.27 -23.07 14.90
CA LEU A 7 47.16 -22.09 13.80
C LEU A 7 46.17 -22.55 12.72
N PHE A 8 46.23 -23.83 12.35
CA PHE A 8 45.28 -24.42 11.41
C PHE A 8 43.84 -24.37 11.92
N LEU A 9 43.62 -24.70 13.20
CA LEU A 9 42.29 -24.67 13.81
C LEU A 9 41.70 -23.24 13.84
N ILE A 10 42.54 -22.24 14.15
CA ILE A 10 42.15 -20.82 14.14
C ILE A 10 41.74 -20.37 12.73
N ALA A 11 42.51 -20.73 11.71
CA ALA A 11 42.19 -20.38 10.33
C ALA A 11 40.85 -20.97 9.88
N VAL A 12 40.59 -22.24 10.21
CA VAL A 12 39.31 -22.91 9.91
C VAL A 12 38.15 -22.22 10.62
N THR A 13 38.30 -21.85 11.90
CA THR A 13 37.24 -21.13 12.61
C THR A 13 36.92 -19.76 12.01
N ILE A 14 37.92 -19.03 11.54
CA ILE A 14 37.71 -17.73 10.88
C ILE A 14 36.95 -17.91 9.56
N ILE A 15 37.29 -18.93 8.77
CA ILE A 15 36.61 -19.23 7.50
C ILE A 15 35.14 -19.60 7.76
N VAL A 16 34.87 -20.46 8.73
CA VAL A 16 33.50 -20.87 9.08
C VAL A 16 32.68 -19.66 9.57
N LEU A 17 33.26 -18.82 10.44
CA LEU A 17 32.62 -17.57 10.88
C LEU A 17 32.32 -16.63 9.71
N GLY A 18 33.27 -16.48 8.77
CA GLY A 18 33.07 -15.67 7.56
C GLY A 18 31.93 -16.18 6.67
N ILE A 19 31.85 -17.50 6.48
CA ILE A 19 30.75 -18.12 5.71
C ILE A 19 29.41 -17.92 6.44
N CYS A 20 29.35 -18.14 7.76
CA CYS A 20 28.14 -17.91 8.54
C CYS A 20 27.67 -16.46 8.47
N LEU A 21 28.59 -15.49 8.55
CA LEU A 21 28.28 -14.06 8.42
C LEU A 21 27.78 -13.72 7.00
N PHE A 22 28.41 -14.28 5.96
CA PHE A 22 27.97 -14.09 4.58
C PHE A 22 26.58 -14.68 4.32
N LEU A 23 26.31 -15.89 4.81
CA LEU A 23 24.99 -16.51 4.70
C LEU A 23 23.93 -15.74 5.50
N ALA A 24 24.25 -15.28 6.71
CA ALA A 24 23.35 -14.46 7.51
C ALA A 24 23.03 -13.12 6.83
N ALA A 25 24.02 -12.45 6.24
CA ALA A 25 23.80 -11.20 5.49
C ALA A 25 22.89 -11.39 4.28
N ASN A 26 22.94 -12.54 3.60
CA ASN A 26 22.05 -12.87 2.49
C ASN A 26 20.66 -13.36 2.93
N TYR A 27 20.54 -13.92 4.14
CA TYR A 27 19.26 -14.32 4.74
C TYR A 27 18.50 -13.13 5.34
N LEU A 28 19.23 -12.12 5.84
CA LEU A 28 18.67 -10.87 6.33
C LEU A 28 18.21 -10.03 5.14
N ASN A 29 17.04 -10.39 4.61
CA ASN A 29 16.36 -9.62 3.59
C ASN A 29 15.97 -8.24 4.18
N PRO A 30 16.56 -7.11 3.71
CA PRO A 30 16.27 -5.78 4.27
C PRO A 30 14.79 -5.41 4.16
N ASN A 31 14.07 -6.06 3.25
CA ASN A 31 12.64 -5.84 3.02
C ASN A 31 11.77 -6.28 4.21
N GLN A 32 12.27 -7.16 5.09
CA GLN A 32 11.60 -7.54 6.34
C GLN A 32 11.76 -6.48 7.45
N ILE A 33 12.71 -5.53 7.32
CA ILE A 33 12.89 -4.44 8.29
C ILE A 33 11.79 -3.38 8.15
N PHE A 34 11.11 -3.32 6.99
CA PHE A 34 10.02 -2.37 6.73
C PHE A 34 8.65 -2.82 7.27
N GLU A 35 8.47 -4.09 7.67
CA GLU A 35 7.19 -4.58 8.23
C GLU A 35 6.95 -4.09 9.69
N GLY A 36 7.90 -3.39 10.32
CA GLY A 36 7.86 -3.12 11.76
C GLY A 36 7.56 -1.67 12.21
N LYS A 37 7.49 -0.67 11.32
CA LYS A 37 7.21 0.71 11.74
C LYS A 37 5.77 1.10 11.46
N ASN A 38 4.90 0.82 12.43
CA ASN A 38 3.55 1.39 12.53
C ASN A 38 3.58 2.90 12.24
N GLY A 39 2.95 3.32 11.15
CA GLY A 39 2.70 4.73 10.80
C GLY A 39 3.76 5.44 9.94
N GLY A 40 4.81 4.75 9.50
CA GLY A 40 5.78 5.35 8.57
C GLY A 40 5.19 5.56 7.17
N ILE A 41 5.55 6.68 6.52
CA ILE A 41 5.29 6.87 5.09
C ILE A 41 6.38 6.13 4.31
N ILE A 42 5.98 5.20 3.45
CA ILE A 42 6.87 4.54 2.48
C ILE A 42 6.58 5.06 1.08
N THR A 43 7.55 4.96 0.18
CA THR A 43 7.37 5.28 -1.24
C THR A 43 7.45 4.01 -2.05
N ASP A 44 6.55 3.84 -3.01
CA ASP A 44 6.60 2.69 -3.93
C ASP A 44 6.02 3.05 -5.31
N TYR A 45 6.30 2.22 -6.30
CA TYR A 45 5.88 2.40 -7.69
C TYR A 45 4.68 1.53 -8.03
N VAL A 46 3.61 2.13 -8.55
CA VAL A 46 2.37 1.40 -8.87
C VAL A 46 2.51 0.61 -10.16
N THR A 47 2.35 -0.71 -10.06
CA THR A 47 2.44 -1.64 -11.20
C THR A 47 1.08 -1.99 -11.77
N THR A 48 0.05 -2.12 -10.93
CA THR A 48 -1.32 -2.46 -11.34
C THR A 48 -2.37 -1.80 -10.47
N VAL A 49 -3.51 -1.47 -11.08
CA VAL A 49 -4.77 -1.09 -10.40
C VAL A 49 -5.81 -2.13 -10.83
N HIS A 50 -6.29 -2.94 -9.89
CA HIS A 50 -7.19 -4.07 -10.18
C HIS A 50 -8.63 -3.59 -10.35
N ASP A 51 -9.11 -2.85 -9.36
CA ASP A 51 -10.43 -2.21 -9.28
C ASP A 51 -10.27 -0.79 -8.69
N GLY A 52 -11.33 -0.20 -8.16
CA GLY A 52 -11.30 1.16 -7.61
C GLY A 52 -10.65 1.29 -6.23
N ASP A 53 -10.27 0.21 -5.56
CA ASP A 53 -9.66 0.28 -4.22
C ASP A 53 -8.56 -0.76 -3.95
N THR A 54 -8.16 -1.55 -4.95
CA THR A 54 -7.11 -2.57 -4.82
C THR A 54 -6.00 -2.36 -5.85
N ILE A 55 -4.76 -2.24 -5.36
CA ILE A 55 -3.58 -1.97 -6.20
C ILE A 55 -2.43 -2.94 -5.90
N ARG A 56 -1.43 -2.99 -6.78
CA ARG A 56 -0.12 -3.58 -6.49
C ARG A 56 0.97 -2.58 -6.82
N THR A 57 2.06 -2.71 -6.07
CA THR A 57 3.25 -1.91 -6.25
C THR A 57 4.43 -2.83 -6.57
N GLN A 58 5.60 -2.23 -6.80
CA GLN A 58 6.78 -2.96 -7.23
C GLN A 58 7.43 -3.74 -6.09
N ASN A 59 7.49 -3.16 -4.88
CA ASN A 59 8.29 -3.69 -3.79
C ASN A 59 7.48 -4.47 -2.75
N LEU A 60 6.16 -4.27 -2.68
CA LEU A 60 5.27 -5.06 -1.81
C LEU A 60 4.77 -6.31 -2.53
N SER A 61 4.95 -7.47 -1.89
CA SER A 61 4.46 -8.76 -2.41
C SER A 61 2.93 -8.86 -2.37
N GLU A 62 2.33 -8.41 -1.27
CA GLU A 62 0.89 -8.39 -1.12
C GLU A 62 0.28 -7.16 -1.78
N SER A 63 -0.95 -7.31 -2.29
CA SER A 63 -1.73 -6.18 -2.79
C SER A 63 -2.07 -5.22 -1.66
N ILE A 64 -2.30 -3.97 -2.03
CA ILE A 64 -2.76 -2.92 -1.14
C ILE A 64 -4.26 -2.74 -1.34
N ARG A 65 -5.02 -2.67 -0.24
CA ARG A 65 -6.38 -2.14 -0.21
C ARG A 65 -6.33 -0.70 0.29
N VAL A 66 -6.90 0.21 -0.51
CA VAL A 66 -7.01 1.62 -0.18
C VAL A 66 -7.90 1.78 1.06
N LEU A 67 -7.44 2.55 2.03
CA LEU A 67 -8.17 2.79 3.25
C LEU A 67 -9.36 3.72 3.04
N HIS A 68 -10.30 3.66 3.98
CA HIS A 68 -11.47 4.54 4.09
C HIS A 68 -12.51 4.46 2.97
N ILE A 69 -12.26 3.69 1.93
CA ILE A 69 -13.11 3.61 0.76
C ILE A 69 -13.51 2.18 0.42
N ASP A 70 -14.59 2.07 -0.32
CA ASP A 70 -15.04 0.84 -0.97
C ASP A 70 -15.57 1.18 -2.36
N THR A 71 -15.24 0.32 -3.32
CA THR A 71 -15.64 0.45 -4.72
C THR A 71 -16.26 -0.86 -5.22
N PRO A 72 -17.18 -0.80 -6.20
CA PRO A 72 -17.66 -1.99 -6.89
C PRO A 72 -16.51 -2.84 -7.45
N GLU A 73 -16.56 -4.14 -7.17
CA GLU A 73 -15.58 -5.12 -7.63
C GLU A 73 -15.58 -5.28 -9.16
N ILE A 74 -14.46 -5.78 -9.73
CA ILE A 74 -14.36 -6.12 -11.16
C ILE A 74 -13.88 -7.58 -11.31
N PRO A 75 -14.66 -8.47 -11.98
CA PRO A 75 -15.99 -8.23 -12.54
C PRO A 75 -17.05 -7.95 -11.46
N PRO A 76 -18.13 -7.23 -11.81
CA PRO A 76 -19.14 -6.83 -10.83
C PRO A 76 -19.86 -8.03 -10.22
N ALA A 77 -20.12 -7.94 -8.91
CA ALA A 77 -20.98 -8.88 -8.21
C ALA A 77 -22.43 -8.35 -8.22
N GLY A 78 -23.34 -9.06 -8.90
CA GLY A 78 -24.75 -8.66 -8.93
C GLY A 78 -24.99 -7.33 -9.65
N ASN A 79 -25.55 -6.35 -8.93
CA ASN A 79 -25.94 -5.03 -9.46
C ASN A 79 -24.93 -3.91 -9.12
N ASP A 80 -23.70 -4.28 -8.79
CA ASP A 80 -22.64 -3.32 -8.47
C ASP A 80 -22.03 -2.75 -9.76
N TYR A 81 -22.71 -1.77 -10.33
CA TYR A 81 -22.25 -1.03 -11.51
C TYR A 81 -21.21 0.03 -11.12
N TYR A 82 -20.47 0.57 -12.11
CA TYR A 82 -19.48 1.66 -11.98
C TYR A 82 -18.08 1.32 -11.47
N GLY A 83 -17.75 0.03 -11.26
CA GLY A 83 -16.41 -0.38 -10.85
C GLY A 83 -15.33 -0.03 -11.88
N ILE A 84 -15.66 -0.13 -13.17
CA ILE A 84 -14.74 0.21 -14.28
C ILE A 84 -14.36 1.68 -14.24
N GLU A 85 -15.33 2.57 -14.06
CA GLU A 85 -15.13 4.02 -13.98
C GLU A 85 -14.30 4.40 -12.76
N ALA A 86 -14.57 3.78 -11.61
CA ALA A 86 -13.78 3.99 -10.39
C ALA A 86 -12.33 3.54 -10.57
N ARG A 87 -12.11 2.34 -11.12
CA ARG A 87 -10.78 1.83 -11.47
C ARG A 87 -10.07 2.76 -12.43
N ASP A 88 -10.73 3.18 -13.51
CA ASP A 88 -10.09 3.95 -14.57
C ASP A 88 -9.70 5.35 -14.11
N PHE A 89 -10.50 5.97 -13.23
CA PHE A 89 -10.09 7.20 -12.55
C PHE A 89 -8.87 6.97 -11.66
N LEU A 90 -8.91 5.99 -10.74
CA LEU A 90 -7.74 5.73 -9.88
C LEU A 90 -6.49 5.43 -10.74
N LYS A 91 -6.66 4.62 -11.79
CA LYS A 91 -5.61 4.24 -12.73
C LYS A 91 -5.01 5.46 -13.46
N SER A 92 -5.80 6.44 -13.89
CA SER A 92 -5.25 7.65 -14.51
C SER A 92 -4.41 8.47 -13.52
N GLU A 93 -4.81 8.43 -12.25
CA GLU A 93 -4.13 9.16 -11.19
C GLU A 93 -2.81 8.51 -10.76
N ILE A 94 -2.74 7.18 -10.60
CA ILE A 94 -1.60 6.55 -9.91
C ILE A 94 -0.81 5.53 -10.73
N LEU A 95 -1.36 4.97 -11.81
CA LEU A 95 -0.70 3.88 -12.52
C LEU A 95 0.64 4.34 -13.12
N LYS A 96 1.68 3.52 -12.98
CA LYS A 96 3.04 3.81 -13.47
C LYS A 96 3.64 5.09 -12.88
N LYS A 97 3.27 5.42 -11.65
CA LYS A 97 3.83 6.55 -10.89
C LYS A 97 4.36 6.04 -9.53
N ASN A 98 5.29 6.79 -8.97
CA ASN A 98 5.62 6.65 -7.55
C ASN A 98 4.52 7.31 -6.73
N ILE A 99 4.23 6.73 -5.56
CA ILE A 99 3.25 7.20 -4.59
C ILE A 99 3.81 7.08 -3.18
N LYS A 100 3.26 7.89 -2.27
CA LYS A 100 3.47 7.75 -0.83
C LYS A 100 2.36 6.87 -0.24
N LEU A 101 2.73 5.92 0.59
CA LEU A 101 1.84 4.98 1.25
C LEU A 101 1.96 5.12 2.75
N LYS A 102 0.82 5.27 3.43
CA LYS A 102 0.75 5.26 4.90
C LYS A 102 -0.10 4.08 5.35
N CYS A 103 0.57 2.99 5.70
CA CYS A 103 -0.08 1.71 5.99
C CYS A 103 -0.35 1.51 7.48
N LYS A 104 -1.51 0.92 7.82
CA LYS A 104 -1.99 0.71 9.20
C LYS A 104 -2.11 -0.76 9.61
N GLY A 105 -1.72 -1.68 8.73
CA GLY A 105 -1.74 -3.12 9.01
C GLY A 105 -2.19 -3.92 7.79
N LYS A 106 -2.68 -5.14 8.03
CA LYS A 106 -3.21 -6.04 7.00
C LYS A 106 -4.66 -6.43 7.30
N ASP A 107 -5.43 -6.71 6.27
CA ASP A 107 -6.79 -7.25 6.42
C ASP A 107 -6.78 -8.80 6.53
N LYS A 108 -7.97 -9.40 6.70
CA LYS A 108 -8.13 -10.87 6.81
C LYS A 108 -7.69 -11.66 5.56
N TYR A 109 -7.49 -10.99 4.43
CA TYR A 109 -7.00 -11.56 3.18
C TYR A 109 -5.51 -11.27 2.95
N ASN A 110 -4.82 -10.78 3.99
CA ASN A 110 -3.40 -10.43 3.97
C ASN A 110 -3.05 -9.26 3.04
N ARG A 111 -4.01 -8.39 2.70
CA ARG A 111 -3.75 -7.17 1.91
C ARG A 111 -3.26 -6.06 2.83
N ASN A 112 -2.30 -5.27 2.39
CA ASN A 112 -1.83 -4.08 3.11
C ASN A 112 -2.94 -3.00 3.10
N LEU A 113 -3.31 -2.47 4.26
CA LEU A 113 -4.29 -1.39 4.38
C LEU A 113 -3.58 -0.05 4.41
N CYS A 114 -3.65 0.73 3.33
CA CYS A 114 -2.88 1.96 3.20
C CYS A 114 -3.72 3.13 2.69
N GLU A 115 -3.44 4.31 3.23
CA GLU A 115 -3.78 5.58 2.58
C GLU A 115 -2.76 5.84 1.47
N ILE A 116 -3.21 6.41 0.35
CA ILE A 116 -2.35 6.71 -0.80
C ILE A 116 -2.27 8.21 -1.04
N TYR A 117 -1.05 8.72 -1.15
CA TYR A 117 -0.78 10.13 -1.40
C TYR A 117 0.09 10.33 -2.67
N PRO A 118 -0.08 11.47 -3.37
CA PRO A 118 0.88 11.94 -4.37
C PRO A 118 2.30 12.06 -3.80
N MET A 119 3.31 11.97 -4.66
CA MET A 119 4.72 12.14 -4.23
C MET A 119 5.05 13.56 -3.77
N ASP A 120 4.35 14.54 -4.32
CA ASP A 120 4.46 15.96 -4.01
C ASP A 120 3.53 16.42 -2.88
N ALA A 121 2.77 15.51 -2.26
CA ALA A 121 2.00 15.83 -1.06
C ALA A 121 2.95 16.30 0.05
N ASP A 122 2.75 17.52 0.53
CA ASP A 122 3.60 18.16 1.55
C ASP A 122 3.25 17.67 2.95
N THR A 123 2.01 17.22 3.13
CA THR A 123 1.46 16.75 4.40
C THR A 123 0.86 15.35 4.28
N ASP A 124 0.50 14.76 5.42
CA ASP A 124 -0.36 13.58 5.49
C ASP A 124 -1.82 13.95 5.78
N ASP A 125 -2.25 15.16 5.38
CA ASP A 125 -3.66 15.55 5.41
C ASP A 125 -4.44 14.66 4.44
N ILE A 126 -5.45 13.96 4.97
CA ILE A 126 -6.31 13.06 4.21
C ILE A 126 -6.91 13.73 2.96
N LYS A 127 -7.11 15.06 2.94
CA LYS A 127 -7.63 15.77 1.76
C LYS A 127 -6.69 15.73 0.55
N GLU A 128 -5.40 15.52 0.77
CA GLU A 128 -4.40 15.34 -0.28
C GLU A 128 -4.32 13.87 -0.76
N SER A 129 -4.94 12.93 -0.05
CA SER A 129 -4.94 11.51 -0.42
C SER A 129 -5.82 11.23 -1.63
N TYR A 130 -5.46 10.20 -2.40
CA TYR A 130 -6.33 9.65 -3.43
C TYR A 130 -7.58 8.99 -2.84
N ASP A 131 -7.53 8.47 -1.61
CA ASP A 131 -8.71 7.99 -0.86
C ASP A 131 -9.81 9.07 -0.85
N TYR A 132 -9.44 10.30 -0.49
CA TYR A 132 -10.35 11.44 -0.44
C TYR A 132 -10.79 11.88 -1.84
N GLN A 133 -9.89 11.91 -2.83
CA GLN A 133 -10.27 12.27 -4.20
C GLN A 133 -11.27 11.28 -4.80
N MET A 134 -11.11 9.97 -4.54
CA MET A 134 -12.05 8.94 -4.97
C MET A 134 -13.46 9.21 -4.44
N VAL A 135 -13.58 9.53 -3.16
CA VAL A 135 -14.88 9.83 -2.52
C VAL A 135 -15.45 11.17 -3.00
N LYS A 136 -14.64 12.22 -3.01
CA LYS A 136 -15.04 13.57 -3.41
C LYS A 136 -15.61 13.61 -4.83
N ASN A 137 -15.04 12.82 -5.73
CA ASN A 137 -15.49 12.73 -7.11
C ASN A 137 -16.60 11.69 -7.32
N GLY A 138 -17.01 10.96 -6.27
CA GLY A 138 -18.11 10.01 -6.30
C GLY A 138 -17.77 8.65 -6.93
N TYR A 139 -16.47 8.31 -7.02
CA TYR A 139 -15.99 7.02 -7.49
C TYR A 139 -15.92 5.96 -6.39
N ALA A 140 -15.97 6.36 -5.12
CA ALA A 140 -15.98 5.44 -4.00
C ALA A 140 -16.90 5.91 -2.87
N CYS A 141 -17.37 4.95 -2.06
CA CYS A 141 -18.14 5.22 -0.86
C CYS A 141 -17.23 5.21 0.38
N PRO A 142 -17.46 6.09 1.38
CA PRO A 142 -16.84 5.96 2.69
C PRO A 142 -17.11 4.58 3.31
N PHE A 143 -16.07 3.86 3.68
CA PHE A 143 -16.16 2.51 4.24
C PHE A 143 -15.13 2.29 5.34
N MET A 144 -15.53 1.61 6.42
CA MET A 144 -14.68 1.31 7.59
C MET A 144 -13.86 2.52 8.10
N THR A 145 -14.43 3.72 8.02
CA THR A 145 -13.75 4.96 8.37
C THR A 145 -14.51 5.73 9.43
N GLU A 146 -13.78 6.31 10.39
CA GLU A 146 -14.29 7.33 11.31
C GLU A 146 -13.81 8.74 10.95
N ASN A 147 -13.07 8.88 9.85
CA ASN A 147 -12.58 10.17 9.39
C ASN A 147 -13.75 11.04 8.89
N LYS A 148 -14.00 12.15 9.60
CA LYS A 148 -15.11 13.07 9.29
C LYS A 148 -14.99 13.70 7.91
N GLU A 149 -13.78 13.98 7.43
CA GLU A 149 -13.56 14.60 6.12
C GLU A 149 -13.98 13.67 4.98
N ILE A 150 -13.63 12.38 5.09
CA ILE A 150 -14.07 11.35 4.14
C ILE A 150 -15.60 11.20 4.18
N LYS A 151 -16.19 11.09 5.38
CA LYS A 151 -17.66 10.98 5.54
C LYS A 151 -18.38 12.17 4.91
N ASN A 152 -17.90 13.39 5.16
CA ASN A 152 -18.49 14.62 4.64
C ASN A 152 -18.37 14.69 3.11
N ALA A 153 -17.21 14.38 2.54
CA ALA A 153 -17.03 14.34 1.09
C ALA A 153 -18.00 13.37 0.41
N GLY A 154 -18.27 12.20 1.02
CA GLY A 154 -19.25 11.24 0.50
C GLY A 154 -20.68 11.78 0.52
N ILE A 155 -21.06 12.51 1.59
CA ILE A 155 -22.36 13.19 1.67
C ILE A 155 -22.49 14.25 0.58
N GLU A 156 -21.46 15.06 0.38
CA GLU A 156 -21.43 16.11 -0.64
C GLU A 156 -21.50 15.55 -2.06
N ALA A 157 -20.72 14.53 -2.38
CA ALA A 157 -20.73 13.87 -3.69
C ALA A 157 -22.13 13.32 -4.03
N ARG A 158 -22.78 12.66 -3.06
CA ARG A 158 -24.16 12.17 -3.20
C ARG A 158 -25.16 13.31 -3.43
N ASN A 159 -25.06 14.40 -2.67
CA ASN A 159 -25.96 15.55 -2.82
C ASN A 159 -25.76 16.27 -4.16
N LYS A 160 -24.52 16.33 -4.67
CA LYS A 160 -24.23 16.89 -5.99
C LYS A 160 -24.87 16.04 -7.10
N LYS A 161 -24.78 14.72 -7.01
CA LYS A 161 -25.41 13.80 -7.97
C LYS A 161 -26.92 13.99 -8.01
N ASN A 162 -27.58 14.08 -6.84
CA ASN A 162 -29.03 14.28 -6.77
C ASN A 162 -29.50 15.62 -7.38
N ARG A 163 -28.67 16.68 -7.33
CA ARG A 163 -29.01 18.00 -7.90
C ARG A 163 -28.91 18.09 -9.43
N HIS A 164 -28.38 17.07 -10.11
CA HIS A 164 -28.35 17.02 -11.58
C HIS A 164 -29.52 16.22 -12.18
N PHE A 165 -30.42 15.69 -11.34
CA PHE A 165 -31.61 14.94 -11.75
C PHE A 165 -32.93 15.69 -11.45
N PHE A 166 -32.89 17.01 -11.21
CA PHE A 166 -34.07 17.87 -11.03
C PHE A 166 -34.01 19.09 -11.96
#